data_AF-W2LRJ7-F1
#
_entry.id   AF-W2LRJ7-F1
#
_cell.length_a   1.000
_cell.length_b   1.000
_cell.length_c   1.000
_cell.angle_alpha   90.00
_cell.angle_beta   90.00
_cell.angle_gamma   90.00
#
_symmetry.space_group_name_H-M   'P 1'
#
loop_
_entity.id
_entity.type
_entity.pdbx_description
1 polymer ?
#
loop_
_entity_poly.entity_id
_entity_poly.type
_entity_poly.pdbx_seq_one_letter_code
_entity_poly.pdbx_strand_id
1 'polypeptide(L)'
;MGKKKSKTTLPSDDLEASASESLLPSSDAEYHRLEKHESAVLRRQRSKSRRIWCAIIALTTGILGFIAVLAILRAVEDASHLSPTKRPMFPTQYEASVTFNMPYMNMVEPLYVHVDEAKGLQKLSYYGGTDVYIYNTSGTSYQIIPVIRERKCFKFGSESLQHIFPNMTLFEPQHGVFLVEGRPCFSWKFVTKLHEPTQDGLLGEYTLYVDQKTERPVRFHYVGRNGMLGGSHIDEYYLDYIYVREGPVDEDIFSFLPASMNCTERPGDDGGPSRNPKQDIHMLLPEGSTVKKELFDNFSASHDKEYNDDAEAVQRMATFHHNLRFINGENRKGLPYHLEVNKFADLSHEERLALHRPSRVKRAKDNGAMAVHELTSFEDPGDMDWRTKGAVTPVKDQGACGSCWTFGTTGALEGALFAQQKKLYNMSQQNLLDCSWDYGNNACDGGLDYQAYEWIMANGGLETTATYGAYRNAPDYCHFNVDNAIGRMKGFVNVTSVQALNDALATIGPLSVSIDASLPSFYFYGGGYYDDVECKSDLDSLDHSVLAVGVTTHNGQKYTLVKNSWSTHWGEDGYIKITQKDNLCGVATAATYPVLAD
;
A
#
# COMPACT_ATOMS: atom_id res chain seq x y z
N MET A 1 0.09 21.36 68.54
CA MET A 1 -1.38 21.26 68.30
C MET A 1 -1.55 20.44 67.02
N GLY A 2 -2.33 19.37 66.90
CA GLY A 2 -3.29 18.76 67.79
C GLY A 2 -4.25 17.92 66.92
N LYS A 3 -4.06 16.59 66.96
CA LYS A 3 -5.12 15.56 67.06
C LYS A 3 -6.04 15.41 65.82
N LYS A 4 -6.44 14.21 65.37
CA LYS A 4 -6.38 12.84 65.91
C LYS A 4 -6.85 11.95 64.74
N LYS A 5 -6.14 10.84 64.48
CA LYS A 5 -6.58 9.43 64.69
C LYS A 5 -7.76 9.01 63.78
N SER A 6 -7.73 7.86 63.11
CA SER A 6 -7.21 6.55 63.57
C SER A 6 -7.07 5.63 62.34
N LYS A 7 -5.88 5.15 61.94
CA LYS A 7 -5.04 4.05 62.50
C LYS A 7 -5.58 2.64 62.18
N THR A 8 -4.82 1.62 61.76
CA THR A 8 -3.39 1.40 61.38
C THR A 8 -3.30 -0.11 60.99
N THR A 9 -2.71 -0.47 59.84
CA THR A 9 -1.38 -1.12 59.61
C THR A 9 -1.28 -2.66 59.74
N LEU A 10 -0.69 -3.23 58.67
CA LEU A 10 0.25 -4.39 58.54
C LEU A 10 1.34 -4.40 59.65
N PRO A 11 2.25 -5.41 59.85
CA PRO A 11 2.89 -6.30 58.85
C PRO A 11 3.44 -7.68 59.34
N SER A 12 4.15 -8.35 58.42
CA SER A 12 5.32 -9.28 58.48
C SER A 12 5.82 -9.98 59.77
N ASP A 13 6.21 -11.25 59.55
CA ASP A 13 7.40 -12.00 60.01
C ASP A 13 7.63 -12.43 61.48
N ASP A 14 8.31 -13.59 61.54
CA ASP A 14 9.10 -14.21 62.62
C ASP A 14 8.49 -15.30 63.54
N LEU A 15 9.03 -16.51 63.32
CA LEU A 15 9.73 -17.43 64.25
C LEU A 15 9.06 -17.99 65.52
N GLU A 16 9.28 -19.31 65.64
CA GLU A 16 9.55 -20.11 66.85
C GLU A 16 8.42 -20.58 67.80
N ALA A 17 8.29 -21.91 67.79
CA ALA A 17 8.47 -22.81 68.92
C ALA A 17 7.45 -22.89 70.09
N SER A 18 7.04 -24.14 70.25
CA SER A 18 6.86 -24.87 71.51
C SER A 18 5.49 -24.92 72.17
N ALA A 19 5.27 -26.12 72.70
CA ALA A 19 4.06 -26.67 73.27
C ALA A 19 3.92 -26.36 74.76
N SER A 20 2.70 -26.49 75.27
CA SER A 20 2.35 -27.16 76.55
C SER A 20 0.82 -27.28 76.54
N GLU A 21 0.26 -28.49 76.66
CA GLU A 21 -0.13 -29.14 77.93
C GLU A 21 -1.06 -28.28 78.78
N SER A 22 -2.02 -28.78 79.54
CA SER A 22 -2.70 -30.06 79.72
C SER A 22 -3.66 -29.75 80.87
N LEU A 23 -4.87 -30.31 80.93
CA LEU A 23 -5.55 -30.54 82.20
C LEU A 23 -6.51 -31.73 82.04
N LEU A 24 -6.11 -32.86 82.65
CA LEU A 24 -6.94 -34.00 83.05
C LEU A 24 -7.69 -33.68 84.38
N PRO A 25 -8.69 -34.46 84.82
CA PRO A 25 -8.39 -35.67 85.64
C PRO A 25 -9.33 -36.88 85.48
N SER A 26 -8.70 -38.05 85.60
CA SER A 26 -9.08 -39.35 86.23
C SER A 26 -10.52 -39.88 86.22
N SER A 27 -10.69 -41.09 85.68
CA SER A 27 -11.21 -42.25 86.44
C SER A 27 -10.82 -43.58 85.77
N ASP A 28 -9.67 -44.13 86.16
CA ASP A 28 -9.40 -45.56 86.07
C ASP A 28 -10.21 -46.27 87.17
N ALA A 29 -11.36 -46.82 86.80
CA ALA A 29 -11.98 -47.95 87.48
C ALA A 29 -12.98 -48.61 86.52
N GLU A 30 -12.79 -49.91 86.28
CA GLU A 30 -13.70 -50.78 85.53
C GLU A 30 -13.84 -50.53 84.01
N TYR A 31 -12.86 -50.93 83.22
CA TYR A 31 -13.15 -51.73 82.00
C TYR A 31 -11.97 -52.64 81.60
N HIS A 32 -11.20 -53.14 82.57
CA HIS A 32 -10.43 -54.37 82.37
C HIS A 32 -11.30 -55.57 82.71
N ARG A 33 -12.12 -56.00 81.74
CA ARG A 33 -12.52 -57.40 81.63
C ARG A 33 -13.05 -57.69 80.23
N LEU A 34 -12.38 -58.64 79.57
CA LEU A 34 -12.75 -59.33 78.32
C LEU A 34 -12.07 -58.86 77.02
N GLU A 35 -10.73 -58.83 77.01
CA GLU A 35 -9.98 -59.29 75.83
C GLU A 35 -8.96 -60.36 76.23
N LYS A 36 -9.48 -61.52 76.65
CA LYS A 36 -8.77 -62.79 76.57
C LYS A 36 -9.53 -63.64 75.55
N HIS A 37 -8.79 -64.14 74.56
CA HIS A 37 -9.23 -64.95 73.42
C HIS A 37 -9.77 -64.23 72.18
N GLU A 38 -8.92 -63.43 71.51
CA GLU A 38 -9.01 -63.41 70.05
C GLU A 38 -8.27 -64.65 69.53
N SER A 39 -9.02 -65.62 69.00
CA SER A 39 -8.48 -66.89 68.52
C SER A 39 -7.45 -66.68 67.40
N ALA A 40 -6.44 -67.55 67.31
CA ALA A 40 -5.46 -67.55 66.21
C ALA A 40 -6.12 -67.58 64.80
N VAL A 41 -7.40 -67.99 64.75
CA VAL A 41 -8.27 -67.95 63.56
C VAL A 41 -8.58 -66.52 63.11
N LEU A 42 -8.91 -65.59 64.03
CA LEU A 42 -9.28 -64.21 63.72
C LEU A 42 -8.07 -63.38 63.22
N ARG A 43 -6.87 -63.58 63.78
CA ARG A 43 -5.61 -63.00 63.26
C ARG A 43 -5.27 -63.48 61.84
N ARG A 44 -5.51 -64.78 61.56
CA ARG A 44 -5.30 -65.37 60.23
C ARG A 44 -6.33 -64.88 59.22
N GLN A 45 -7.57 -64.65 59.65
CA GLN A 45 -8.65 -64.04 58.85
C GLN A 45 -8.37 -62.57 58.52
N ARG A 46 -7.91 -61.75 59.49
CA ARG A 46 -7.49 -60.35 59.24
C ARG A 46 -6.27 -60.26 58.33
N SER A 47 -5.27 -61.14 58.48
CA SER A 47 -4.11 -61.20 57.58
C SER A 47 -4.49 -61.62 56.15
N LYS A 48 -5.37 -62.63 55.99
CA LYS A 48 -5.94 -62.99 54.68
C LYS A 48 -6.75 -61.83 54.09
N SER A 49 -7.61 -61.20 54.88
CA SER A 49 -8.43 -60.06 54.45
C SER A 49 -7.55 -58.88 54.03
N ARG A 50 -6.47 -58.56 54.76
CA ARG A 50 -5.54 -57.48 54.41
C ARG A 50 -4.73 -57.79 53.14
N ARG A 51 -4.32 -59.05 52.93
CA ARG A 51 -3.71 -59.49 51.66
C ARG A 51 -4.69 -59.42 50.49
N ILE A 52 -5.94 -59.79 50.72
CA ILE A 52 -7.01 -59.69 49.73
C ILE A 52 -7.28 -58.22 49.40
N TRP A 53 -7.38 -57.34 50.40
CA TRP A 53 -7.58 -55.90 50.19
C TRP A 53 -6.39 -55.23 49.50
N CYS A 54 -5.14 -55.57 49.85
CA CYS A 54 -3.97 -55.09 49.12
C CYS A 54 -3.94 -55.61 47.68
N ALA A 55 -4.33 -56.86 47.44
CA ALA A 55 -4.43 -57.41 46.09
C ALA A 55 -5.55 -56.74 45.27
N ILE A 56 -6.72 -56.48 45.89
CA ILE A 56 -7.82 -55.74 45.26
C ILE A 56 -7.38 -54.31 44.95
N ILE A 57 -6.77 -53.60 45.90
CA ILE A 57 -6.27 -52.23 45.69
C ILE A 57 -5.24 -52.22 44.55
N ALA A 58 -4.24 -53.11 44.58
CA ALA A 58 -3.24 -53.21 43.52
C ALA A 58 -3.85 -53.54 42.14
N LEU A 59 -4.85 -54.44 42.08
CA LEU A 59 -5.59 -54.73 40.86
C LEU A 59 -6.39 -53.51 40.39
N THR A 60 -7.10 -52.82 41.29
CA THR A 60 -7.89 -51.64 40.93
C THR A 60 -7.03 -50.47 40.49
N THR A 61 -5.88 -50.22 41.12
CA THR A 61 -4.91 -49.20 40.69
C THR A 61 -4.26 -49.58 39.37
N GLY A 62 -3.96 -50.86 39.16
CA GLY A 62 -3.43 -51.37 37.88
C GLY A 62 -4.45 -51.23 36.74
N ILE A 63 -5.72 -51.55 37.01
CA ILE A 63 -6.82 -51.39 36.06
C ILE A 63 -7.08 -49.92 35.75
N LEU A 64 -7.12 -49.04 36.77
CA LEU A 64 -7.28 -47.60 36.57
C LEU A 64 -6.10 -46.99 35.79
N GLY A 65 -4.86 -47.42 36.09
CA GLY A 65 -3.69 -47.02 35.33
C GLY A 65 -3.75 -47.49 33.87
N PHE A 66 -4.19 -48.73 33.62
CA PHE A 66 -4.37 -49.25 32.27
C PHE A 66 -5.49 -48.54 31.49
N ILE A 67 -6.61 -48.22 32.14
CA ILE A 67 -7.70 -47.42 31.56
C ILE A 67 -7.22 -46.00 31.25
N ALA A 68 -6.44 -45.37 32.13
CA ALA A 68 -5.87 -44.05 31.88
C ALA A 68 -4.91 -44.05 30.68
N VAL A 69 -4.05 -45.07 30.56
CA VAL A 69 -3.17 -45.24 29.40
C VAL A 69 -3.97 -45.45 28.11
N LEU A 70 -5.02 -46.29 28.14
CA LEU A 70 -5.91 -46.48 26.98
C LEU A 70 -6.69 -45.20 26.60
N ALA A 71 -7.12 -44.42 27.60
CA ALA A 71 -7.78 -43.14 27.36
C ALA A 71 -6.82 -42.11 26.75
N ILE A 72 -5.58 -42.07 27.20
CA ILE A 72 -4.52 -41.23 26.61
C ILE A 72 -4.20 -41.70 25.18
N LEU A 73 -4.06 -43.01 24.95
CA LEU A 73 -3.80 -43.56 23.61
C LEU A 73 -4.95 -43.25 22.65
N ARG A 74 -6.21 -43.41 23.09
CA ARG A 74 -7.38 -42.98 22.29
C ARG A 74 -7.40 -41.49 22.05
N ALA A 75 -7.12 -40.66 23.05
CA ALA A 75 -7.08 -39.21 22.88
C ALA A 75 -5.95 -38.78 21.92
N VAL A 76 -4.81 -39.47 21.92
CA VAL A 76 -3.71 -39.25 20.98
C VAL A 76 -4.06 -39.74 19.58
N GLU A 77 -4.75 -40.88 19.45
CA GLU A 77 -5.26 -41.41 18.18
C GLU A 77 -6.32 -40.47 17.58
N ASP A 78 -7.31 -40.05 18.37
CA ASP A 78 -8.32 -39.06 17.98
C ASP A 78 -7.69 -37.71 17.61
N ALA A 79 -6.67 -37.24 18.35
CA ALA A 79 -5.93 -36.03 18.01
C ALA A 79 -5.09 -36.17 16.72
N SER A 80 -4.59 -37.36 16.41
CA SER A 80 -3.83 -37.63 15.18
C SER A 80 -4.71 -37.54 13.92
N HIS A 81 -6.01 -37.80 14.04
CA HIS A 81 -6.98 -37.62 12.96
C HIS A 81 -7.36 -36.16 12.69
N LEU A 82 -6.96 -35.23 13.57
CA LEU A 82 -7.24 -33.80 13.43
C LEU A 82 -6.14 -33.02 12.71
N SER A 83 -5.00 -33.64 12.39
CA SER A 83 -3.93 -33.01 11.61
C SER A 83 -3.71 -33.76 10.31
N PRO A 84 -3.59 -33.06 9.16
CA PRO A 84 -3.37 -33.74 7.91
C PRO A 84 -1.96 -34.35 7.85
N THR A 85 -1.87 -35.61 7.44
CA THR A 85 -0.62 -36.38 7.42
C THR A 85 0.11 -36.34 6.07
N LYS A 86 -0.59 -35.93 5.00
CA LYS A 86 -0.09 -35.91 3.62
C LYS A 86 -0.23 -34.50 3.05
N ARG A 87 0.88 -33.89 2.63
CA ARG A 87 0.85 -32.59 1.94
C ARG A 87 0.10 -32.74 0.60
N PRO A 88 -0.78 -31.78 0.24
CA PRO A 88 -1.51 -31.84 -1.01
C PRO A 88 -0.53 -31.73 -2.19
N MET A 89 -0.82 -32.48 -3.25
CA MET A 89 -0.13 -32.39 -4.53
C MET A 89 -1.14 -31.99 -5.58
N PHE A 90 -0.74 -31.09 -6.48
CA PHE A 90 -1.63 -30.53 -7.49
C PHE A 90 -1.30 -31.09 -8.87
N PRO A 91 -2.32 -31.23 -9.74
CA PRO A 91 -2.11 -31.72 -11.09
C PRO A 91 -1.33 -30.68 -11.91
N THR A 92 -0.50 -31.17 -12.84
CA THR A 92 0.25 -30.35 -13.81
C THR A 92 -0.47 -30.22 -15.16
N GLN A 93 -1.55 -31.01 -15.33
CA GLN A 93 -2.50 -30.90 -16.44
C GLN A 93 -3.92 -30.86 -15.87
N TYR A 94 -4.60 -29.74 -16.08
CA TYR A 94 -5.92 -29.53 -15.49
C TYR A 94 -6.70 -28.43 -16.18
N GLU A 95 -8.02 -28.49 -16.00
CA GLU A 95 -8.91 -27.34 -16.11
C GLU A 95 -9.47 -26.97 -14.73
N ALA A 96 -9.62 -25.68 -14.48
CA ALA A 96 -10.14 -25.18 -13.21
C ALA A 96 -11.02 -23.95 -13.40
N SER A 97 -12.02 -23.82 -12.53
CA SER A 97 -12.72 -22.56 -12.31
C SER A 97 -12.45 -22.11 -10.88
N VAL A 98 -11.99 -20.88 -10.74
CA VAL A 98 -11.60 -20.26 -9.47
C VAL A 98 -12.24 -18.90 -9.40
N THR A 99 -12.66 -18.47 -8.22
CA THR A 99 -13.13 -17.10 -8.00
C THR A 99 -12.12 -16.37 -7.13
N PHE A 100 -11.57 -15.29 -7.64
CA PHE A 100 -10.73 -14.38 -6.87
C PHE A 100 -11.62 -13.40 -6.12
N ASN A 101 -11.35 -13.19 -4.83
CA ASN A 101 -12.13 -12.30 -3.99
C ASN A 101 -11.20 -11.41 -3.15
N MET A 102 -11.47 -10.11 -3.18
CA MET A 102 -10.95 -9.14 -2.22
C MET A 102 -12.13 -8.52 -1.47
N PRO A 103 -12.43 -8.96 -0.24
CA PRO A 103 -13.65 -8.63 0.48
C PRO A 103 -13.73 -7.14 0.83
N TYR A 104 -12.61 -6.51 1.18
CA TYR A 104 -12.61 -5.11 1.63
C TYR A 104 -12.90 -4.10 0.51
N MET A 105 -12.55 -4.43 -0.73
CA MET A 105 -12.88 -3.62 -1.90
C MET A 105 -14.04 -4.20 -2.73
N ASN A 106 -14.73 -5.22 -2.20
CA ASN A 106 -15.86 -5.91 -2.82
C ASN A 106 -15.59 -6.34 -4.27
N MET A 107 -14.35 -6.78 -4.56
CA MET A 107 -13.97 -7.26 -5.88
C MET A 107 -14.11 -8.78 -5.92
N VAL A 108 -14.83 -9.28 -6.91
CA VAL A 108 -15.05 -10.71 -7.14
C VAL A 108 -14.82 -10.98 -8.62
N GLU A 109 -13.79 -11.76 -8.95
CA GLU A 109 -13.40 -12.02 -10.34
C GLU A 109 -13.33 -13.52 -10.63
N PRO A 110 -14.22 -14.06 -11.48
CA PRO A 110 -14.17 -15.46 -11.89
C PRO A 110 -13.09 -15.70 -12.95
N LEU A 111 -12.30 -16.75 -12.72
CA LEU A 111 -11.18 -17.18 -13.55
C LEU A 111 -11.45 -18.58 -14.10
N TYR A 112 -11.25 -18.76 -15.40
CA TYR A 112 -11.21 -20.08 -16.01
C TYR A 112 -9.80 -20.36 -16.52
N VAL A 113 -9.28 -21.52 -16.15
CA VAL A 113 -7.88 -21.88 -16.35
C VAL A 113 -7.79 -23.24 -17.01
N HIS A 114 -6.96 -23.34 -18.04
CA HIS A 114 -6.53 -24.61 -18.60
C HIS A 114 -5.01 -24.61 -18.63
N VAL A 115 -4.38 -25.70 -18.18
CA VAL A 115 -2.92 -25.82 -18.11
C VAL A 115 -2.50 -27.17 -18.64
N ASP A 116 -1.45 -27.16 -19.46
CA ASP A 116 -0.62 -28.31 -19.77
C ASP A 116 0.86 -27.91 -19.55
N GLU A 117 1.37 -28.16 -18.34
CA GLU A 117 2.74 -27.77 -17.98
C GLU A 117 3.79 -28.51 -18.83
N ALA A 118 3.51 -29.75 -19.24
CA ALA A 118 4.43 -30.56 -20.04
C ALA A 118 4.66 -29.95 -21.43
N LYS A 119 3.64 -29.28 -21.97
CA LYS A 119 3.73 -28.52 -23.23
C LYS A 119 4.07 -27.05 -23.03
N GLY A 120 4.12 -26.57 -21.79
CA GLY A 120 4.31 -25.15 -21.49
C GLY A 120 3.15 -24.27 -21.96
N LEU A 121 1.93 -24.80 -21.97
CA LEU A 121 0.74 -24.09 -22.46
C LEU A 121 -0.25 -23.79 -21.34
N GLN A 122 -0.75 -22.56 -21.31
CA GLN A 122 -1.81 -22.17 -20.40
C GLN A 122 -2.81 -21.23 -21.08
N LYS A 123 -4.10 -21.47 -20.88
CA LYS A 123 -5.16 -20.54 -21.25
C LYS A 123 -5.81 -19.99 -19.99
N LEU A 124 -5.92 -18.67 -19.93
CA LEU A 124 -6.61 -17.94 -18.86
C LEU A 124 -7.70 -17.09 -19.45
N SER A 125 -8.86 -17.13 -18.82
CA SER A 125 -10.03 -16.37 -19.24
C SER A 125 -10.58 -15.62 -18.04
N TYR A 126 -10.53 -14.29 -18.14
CA TYR A 126 -11.06 -13.32 -17.17
C TYR A 126 -12.37 -12.74 -17.67
N TYR A 127 -13.14 -12.14 -16.76
CA TYR A 127 -14.36 -11.39 -17.06
C TYR A 127 -15.34 -12.20 -17.94
N GLY A 128 -15.52 -13.48 -17.61
CA GLY A 128 -16.36 -14.41 -18.39
C GLY A 128 -15.80 -14.76 -19.78
N GLY A 129 -14.48 -14.64 -19.97
CA GLY A 129 -13.81 -14.89 -21.25
C GLY A 129 -13.79 -13.68 -22.18
N THR A 130 -14.00 -12.47 -21.64
CA THR A 130 -13.85 -11.21 -22.39
C THR A 130 -12.39 -10.85 -22.60
N ASP A 131 -11.54 -11.13 -21.61
CA ASP A 131 -10.08 -11.02 -21.71
C ASP A 131 -9.48 -12.43 -21.59
N VAL A 132 -8.82 -12.88 -22.65
CA VAL A 132 -8.27 -14.24 -22.75
C VAL A 132 -6.79 -14.17 -23.03
N TYR A 133 -6.00 -14.79 -22.16
CA TYR A 133 -4.57 -15.01 -22.38
C TYR A 133 -4.31 -16.45 -22.76
N ILE A 134 -3.39 -16.64 -23.69
CA ILE A 134 -2.85 -17.93 -24.08
C ILE A 134 -1.34 -17.81 -23.95
N TYR A 135 -0.79 -18.36 -22.88
CA TYR A 135 0.64 -18.36 -22.61
C TYR A 135 1.31 -19.58 -23.21
N ASN A 136 2.49 -19.33 -23.75
CA ASN A 136 3.40 -20.34 -24.24
C ASN A 136 4.81 -20.04 -23.69
N THR A 137 5.38 -20.97 -22.93
CA THR A 137 6.71 -20.77 -22.31
C THR A 137 7.86 -20.82 -23.31
N SER A 138 7.64 -21.35 -24.51
CA SER A 138 8.68 -21.61 -25.52
C SER A 138 8.42 -20.93 -26.87
N GLY A 139 7.31 -20.21 -26.98
CA GLY A 139 6.85 -19.64 -28.24
C GLY A 139 6.00 -18.40 -28.06
N THR A 140 5.23 -18.07 -29.08
CA THR A 140 4.37 -16.88 -29.08
C THR A 140 3.20 -17.05 -28.12
N SER A 141 2.98 -16.04 -27.27
CA SER A 141 1.79 -15.92 -26.43
C SER A 141 0.80 -14.94 -27.03
N TYR A 142 -0.46 -15.01 -26.61
CA TYR A 142 -1.55 -14.21 -27.16
C TYR A 142 -2.44 -13.62 -26.08
N GLN A 143 -2.95 -12.42 -26.34
CA GLN A 143 -4.02 -11.78 -25.58
C GLN A 143 -5.17 -11.47 -26.53
N ILE A 144 -6.39 -11.83 -26.14
CA ILE A 144 -7.60 -11.57 -26.92
C ILE A 144 -8.55 -10.74 -26.07
N ILE A 145 -8.83 -9.52 -26.51
CA ILE A 145 -9.67 -8.54 -25.80
C ILE A 145 -10.65 -7.85 -26.74
N PRO A 146 -11.77 -7.30 -26.24
CA PRO A 146 -12.59 -6.38 -27.00
C PRO A 146 -11.84 -5.07 -27.27
N VAL A 147 -11.89 -4.60 -28.50
CA VAL A 147 -11.47 -3.25 -28.90
C VAL A 147 -12.65 -2.58 -29.60
N ILE A 148 -13.27 -1.62 -28.91
CA ILE A 148 -14.43 -0.85 -29.34
C ILE A 148 -15.68 -1.71 -29.62
N ARG A 149 -15.70 -2.48 -30.72
CA ARG A 149 -16.85 -3.28 -31.19
C ARG A 149 -16.49 -4.69 -31.65
N GLU A 150 -15.22 -5.06 -31.66
CA GLU A 150 -14.76 -6.36 -32.12
C GLU A 150 -13.69 -6.92 -31.20
N ARG A 151 -13.51 -8.25 -31.19
CA ARG A 151 -12.39 -8.87 -30.49
C ARG A 151 -11.13 -8.73 -31.33
N LYS A 152 -10.06 -8.25 -30.73
CA LYS A 152 -8.73 -8.21 -31.32
C LYS A 152 -7.83 -9.24 -30.64
N CYS A 153 -6.94 -9.84 -31.42
CA CYS A 153 -5.89 -10.71 -30.93
C CYS A 153 -4.56 -9.97 -31.02
N PHE A 154 -3.83 -9.96 -29.93
CA PHE A 154 -2.49 -9.41 -29.82
C PHE A 154 -1.50 -10.52 -29.52
N LYS A 155 -0.38 -10.56 -30.22
CA LYS A 155 0.71 -11.52 -29.99
C LYS A 155 1.86 -10.86 -29.23
N PHE A 156 2.50 -11.59 -28.33
CA PHE A 156 3.67 -11.19 -27.58
C PHE A 156 4.63 -12.38 -27.40
N GLY A 157 5.77 -12.14 -26.76
CA GLY A 157 6.82 -13.13 -26.56
C GLY A 157 6.40 -14.34 -25.70
N SER A 158 7.37 -15.20 -25.42
CA SER A 158 7.19 -16.30 -24.49
C SER A 158 6.92 -15.77 -23.09
N GLU A 159 5.99 -16.41 -22.38
CA GLU A 159 5.59 -15.99 -21.04
C GLU A 159 5.54 -17.19 -20.09
N SER A 160 5.85 -16.96 -18.83
CA SER A 160 5.82 -18.00 -17.80
C SER A 160 4.38 -18.44 -17.47
N LEU A 161 4.22 -19.70 -17.05
CA LEU A 161 2.92 -20.18 -16.58
C LEU A 161 2.59 -19.53 -15.25
N GLN A 162 1.38 -19.00 -15.14
CA GLN A 162 0.89 -18.45 -13.89
C GLN A 162 0.13 -19.56 -13.13
N HIS A 163 0.77 -20.18 -12.15
CA HIS A 163 0.14 -21.23 -11.36
C HIS A 163 -0.99 -20.67 -10.47
N ILE A 164 -2.07 -21.45 -10.30
CA ILE A 164 -3.18 -21.12 -9.38
C ILE A 164 -3.09 -21.87 -8.05
N PHE A 165 -2.09 -22.72 -7.89
CA PHE A 165 -1.85 -23.47 -6.66
C PHE A 165 -0.51 -23.01 -6.06
N PRO A 166 -0.40 -22.94 -4.72
CA PRO A 166 0.84 -22.55 -4.06
C PRO A 166 1.84 -23.72 -3.96
N ASN A 167 3.14 -23.39 -3.86
CA ASN A 167 4.16 -24.36 -3.53
C ASN A 167 3.98 -24.81 -2.07
N MET A 168 3.68 -26.09 -1.87
CA MET A 168 3.44 -26.61 -0.52
C MET A 168 4.69 -26.81 0.32
N THR A 169 5.90 -26.55 -0.20
CA THR A 169 7.18 -26.78 0.51
C THR A 169 7.30 -25.94 1.79
N LEU A 170 6.87 -24.68 1.74
CA LEU A 170 6.97 -23.75 2.88
C LEU A 170 5.78 -23.80 3.85
N PHE A 171 4.73 -24.57 3.53
CA PHE A 171 3.51 -24.57 4.32
C PHE A 171 3.46 -25.71 5.33
N GLU A 172 3.17 -25.39 6.58
CA GLU A 172 3.08 -26.37 7.68
C GLU A 172 1.62 -26.79 7.95
N PRO A 173 1.38 -28.09 8.22
CA PRO A 173 0.04 -28.61 8.50
C PRO A 173 -0.51 -27.99 9.79
N GLN A 174 -1.79 -27.60 9.76
CA GLN A 174 -2.47 -27.05 10.93
C GLN A 174 -3.25 -28.13 11.67
N HIS A 175 -3.44 -27.94 12.97
CA HIS A 175 -4.26 -28.82 13.79
C HIS A 175 -5.72 -28.39 13.76
N GLY A 176 -6.63 -29.34 13.53
CA GLY A 176 -8.07 -29.14 13.52
C GLY A 176 -8.71 -29.27 12.14
N VAL A 177 -10.04 -29.28 12.15
CA VAL A 177 -10.89 -29.28 10.95
C VAL A 177 -11.56 -27.93 10.85
N PHE A 178 -11.39 -27.27 9.71
CA PHE A 178 -11.92 -25.93 9.45
C PHE A 178 -13.10 -26.03 8.49
N LEU A 179 -14.20 -25.35 8.81
CA LEU A 179 -15.37 -25.33 7.93
C LEU A 179 -15.23 -24.16 6.94
N VAL A 180 -15.02 -24.48 5.66
CA VAL A 180 -14.94 -23.49 4.58
C VAL A 180 -16.10 -23.74 3.62
N GLU A 181 -17.00 -22.75 3.48
CA GLU A 181 -18.22 -22.87 2.67
C GLU A 181 -19.07 -24.12 3.02
N GLY A 182 -19.13 -24.48 4.30
CA GLY A 182 -19.85 -25.67 4.77
C GLY A 182 -19.13 -27.00 4.53
N ARG A 183 -17.89 -26.98 4.02
CA ARG A 183 -17.08 -28.18 3.78
C ARG A 183 -16.01 -28.34 4.87
N PRO A 184 -15.88 -29.53 5.47
CA PRO A 184 -14.81 -29.80 6.43
C PRO A 184 -13.48 -29.91 5.69
N CYS A 185 -12.52 -29.07 6.06
CA CYS A 185 -11.23 -28.93 5.42
C CYS A 185 -10.08 -29.12 6.41
N PHE A 186 -9.00 -29.73 5.94
CA PHE A 186 -7.68 -29.56 6.55
C PHE A 186 -7.00 -28.30 5.99
N SER A 187 -6.06 -27.73 6.74
CA SER A 187 -5.33 -26.55 6.27
C SER A 187 -3.82 -26.65 6.46
N TRP A 188 -3.11 -25.91 5.62
CA TRP A 188 -1.67 -25.73 5.64
C TRP A 188 -1.39 -24.24 5.64
N LYS A 189 -0.48 -23.80 6.51
CA LYS A 189 -0.19 -22.37 6.71
C LYS A 189 1.30 -22.08 6.57
N PHE A 190 1.62 -21.02 5.84
CA PHE A 190 2.94 -20.41 5.78
C PHE A 190 2.81 -18.98 6.33
N VAL A 191 3.67 -18.61 7.29
CA VAL A 191 3.61 -17.31 7.97
C VAL A 191 4.98 -16.67 7.89
N THR A 192 5.01 -15.40 7.47
CA THR A 192 6.19 -14.56 7.56
C THR A 192 5.99 -13.50 8.64
N LYS A 193 7.05 -12.77 8.99
CA LYS A 193 6.94 -11.66 9.94
C LYS A 193 6.21 -10.50 9.27
N LEU A 194 5.25 -9.90 9.98
CA LEU A 194 4.35 -8.87 9.44
C LEU A 194 5.05 -7.60 8.91
N HIS A 195 6.29 -7.35 9.36
CA HIS A 195 7.08 -6.16 9.00
C HIS A 195 8.48 -6.51 8.46
N GLU A 196 8.78 -7.79 8.26
CA GLU A 196 10.07 -8.24 7.73
C GLU A 196 9.80 -9.23 6.59
N PRO A 197 9.81 -8.76 5.33
CA PRO A 197 9.62 -9.65 4.18
C PRO A 197 10.70 -10.73 4.12
N THR A 198 10.38 -11.90 3.55
CA THR A 198 11.40 -12.92 3.23
C THR A 198 12.38 -12.40 2.18
N GLN A 199 13.49 -13.10 1.94
CA GLN A 199 14.44 -12.76 0.87
C GLN A 199 13.78 -12.63 -0.52
N ASP A 200 12.69 -13.38 -0.77
CA ASP A 200 11.88 -13.31 -2.00
C ASP A 200 10.78 -12.22 -1.93
N GLY A 201 10.81 -11.35 -0.91
CA GLY A 201 9.87 -10.27 -0.67
C GLY A 201 8.48 -10.73 -0.22
N LEU A 202 8.30 -11.96 0.28
CA LEU A 202 7.00 -12.47 0.73
C LEU A 202 6.66 -11.91 2.11
N LEU A 203 5.44 -11.42 2.30
CA LEU A 203 5.03 -10.71 3.51
C LEU A 203 3.56 -11.02 3.87
N GLY A 204 3.33 -11.75 4.97
CA GLY A 204 1.99 -12.03 5.48
C GLY A 204 1.77 -13.49 5.85
N GLU A 205 0.50 -13.86 5.94
CA GLU A 205 0.05 -15.22 6.24
C GLU A 205 -0.65 -15.81 5.02
N TYR A 206 -0.26 -17.04 4.68
CA TYR A 206 -0.77 -17.78 3.53
C TYR A 206 -1.38 -19.08 4.05
N THR A 207 -2.64 -19.34 3.74
CA THR A 207 -3.35 -20.53 4.20
C THR A 207 -4.04 -21.22 3.03
N LEU A 208 -3.75 -22.49 2.83
CA LEU A 208 -4.48 -23.33 1.88
C LEU A 208 -5.42 -24.26 2.65
N TYR A 209 -6.69 -24.28 2.26
CA TYR A 209 -7.72 -25.19 2.74
C TYR A 209 -8.01 -26.28 1.69
N VAL A 210 -8.02 -27.53 2.13
CA VAL A 210 -8.24 -28.71 1.28
C VAL A 210 -9.35 -29.56 1.90
N ASP A 211 -10.32 -29.96 1.09
CA ASP A 211 -11.46 -30.77 1.50
C ASP A 211 -11.01 -32.14 2.01
N GLN A 212 -11.49 -32.55 3.19
CA GLN A 212 -11.05 -33.80 3.83
C GLN A 212 -11.40 -35.06 3.06
N LYS A 213 -12.48 -35.02 2.26
CA LYS A 213 -13.03 -36.19 1.58
C LYS A 213 -12.46 -36.36 0.18
N THR A 214 -12.30 -35.26 -0.52
CA THR A 214 -11.88 -35.24 -1.93
C THR A 214 -10.41 -34.94 -2.11
N GLU A 215 -9.71 -34.49 -1.07
CA GLU A 215 -8.32 -33.99 -1.13
C GLU A 215 -8.13 -32.86 -2.14
N ARG A 216 -9.22 -32.16 -2.52
CA ARG A 216 -9.18 -31.06 -3.49
C ARG A 216 -9.07 -29.70 -2.79
N PRO A 217 -8.33 -28.74 -3.38
CA PRO A 217 -8.28 -27.39 -2.84
C PRO A 217 -9.67 -26.77 -2.84
N VAL A 218 -9.99 -26.06 -1.76
CA VAL A 218 -11.28 -25.37 -1.57
C VAL A 218 -11.06 -23.86 -1.57
N ARG A 219 -10.08 -23.39 -0.79
CA ARG A 219 -9.76 -21.98 -0.68
C ARG A 219 -8.27 -21.79 -0.45
N PHE A 220 -7.67 -20.85 -1.17
CA PHE A 220 -6.41 -20.25 -0.76
C PHE A 220 -6.71 -18.87 -0.18
N HIS A 221 -6.18 -18.59 0.99
CA HIS A 221 -6.43 -17.38 1.77
C HIS A 221 -5.10 -16.73 2.10
N TYR A 222 -4.89 -15.52 1.60
CA TYR A 222 -3.72 -14.72 1.91
C TYR A 222 -4.15 -13.50 2.73
N VAL A 223 -3.46 -13.27 3.84
CA VAL A 223 -3.66 -12.14 4.75
C VAL A 223 -2.34 -11.39 4.81
N GLY A 224 -2.31 -10.17 4.29
CA GLY A 224 -1.07 -9.38 4.21
C GLY A 224 -1.35 -7.90 4.25
N ARG A 225 -0.33 -7.06 4.47
CA ARG A 225 -0.53 -5.60 4.60
C ARG A 225 -1.21 -5.05 3.33
N ASN A 226 -2.40 -4.45 3.49
CA ASN A 226 -3.09 -3.72 2.44
C ASN A 226 -2.31 -2.46 2.14
N GLY A 227 -1.35 -2.54 1.23
CA GLY A 227 -0.64 -1.34 0.84
C GLY A 227 -1.49 -0.42 -0.06
N MET A 228 -2.60 -0.90 -0.65
CA MET A 228 -3.28 -0.21 -1.76
C MET A 228 -3.75 1.20 -1.36
N LEU A 229 -3.93 1.42 -0.06
CA LEU A 229 -4.17 2.73 0.57
C LEU A 229 -3.10 3.03 1.64
N GLY A 230 -1.83 2.98 1.25
CA GLY A 230 -0.70 3.40 2.05
C GLY A 230 -0.29 2.48 3.20
N GLY A 231 -0.73 1.21 3.21
CA GLY A 231 -0.34 0.26 4.26
C GLY A 231 -1.05 0.49 5.59
N SER A 232 -2.18 1.18 5.59
CA SER A 232 -2.89 1.55 6.83
C SER A 232 -3.53 0.37 7.57
N HIS A 233 -3.74 -0.77 6.91
CA HIS A 233 -4.37 -1.96 7.51
C HIS A 233 -3.96 -3.27 6.81
N ILE A 234 -4.40 -4.40 7.34
CA ILE A 234 -4.23 -5.74 6.76
C ILE A 234 -5.37 -5.99 5.76
N ASP A 235 -5.05 -6.48 4.56
CA ASP A 235 -6.02 -6.95 3.57
C ASP A 235 -6.15 -8.47 3.60
N GLU A 236 -7.22 -8.96 2.99
CA GLU A 236 -7.47 -10.38 2.78
C GLU A 236 -7.72 -10.66 1.31
N TYR A 237 -7.22 -11.79 0.83
CA TYR A 237 -7.38 -12.24 -0.55
C TYR A 237 -7.80 -13.70 -0.50
N TYR A 238 -8.86 -14.05 -1.25
CA TYR A 238 -9.29 -15.43 -1.41
C TYR A 238 -9.21 -15.87 -2.87
N LEU A 239 -8.76 -17.09 -3.09
CA LEU A 239 -8.98 -17.86 -4.31
C LEU A 239 -9.86 -19.05 -3.96
N ASP A 240 -11.13 -18.98 -4.35
CA ASP A 240 -12.12 -20.02 -4.14
C ASP A 240 -12.15 -20.97 -5.32
N TYR A 241 -11.73 -22.22 -5.08
CA TYR A 241 -11.68 -23.24 -6.12
C TYR A 241 -13.06 -23.85 -6.29
N ILE A 242 -13.80 -23.36 -7.30
CA ILE A 242 -15.14 -23.86 -7.63
C ILE A 242 -15.04 -25.31 -8.12
N TYR A 243 -14.11 -25.57 -9.03
CA TYR A 243 -13.71 -26.93 -9.40
C TYR A 243 -12.27 -26.97 -9.93
N VAL A 244 -11.66 -28.14 -9.79
CA VAL A 244 -10.42 -28.54 -10.46
C VAL A 244 -10.66 -29.92 -11.06
N ARG A 245 -10.41 -30.09 -12.35
CA ARG A 245 -10.48 -31.38 -13.06
C ARG A 245 -9.10 -31.69 -13.60
N GLU A 246 -8.48 -32.69 -13.00
CA GLU A 246 -7.21 -33.25 -13.44
C GLU A 246 -7.40 -34.07 -14.71
N GLY A 247 -6.45 -33.94 -15.63
CA GLY A 247 -6.40 -34.71 -16.86
C GLY A 247 -5.84 -33.92 -18.03
N PRO A 248 -5.62 -34.59 -19.17
CA PRO A 248 -5.13 -33.93 -20.37
C PRO A 248 -6.12 -32.88 -20.85
N VAL A 249 -5.59 -31.72 -21.23
CA VAL A 249 -6.36 -30.64 -21.85
C VAL A 249 -6.26 -30.78 -23.36
N ASP A 250 -7.41 -30.65 -24.06
CA ASP A 250 -7.44 -30.64 -25.52
C ASP A 250 -6.55 -29.51 -26.07
N GLU A 251 -5.65 -29.83 -27.00
CA GLU A 251 -4.69 -28.89 -27.55
C GLU A 251 -5.36 -27.77 -28.34
N ASP A 252 -6.54 -28.06 -28.93
CA ASP A 252 -7.33 -27.06 -29.66
C ASP A 252 -7.76 -25.90 -28.75
N ILE A 253 -7.84 -26.10 -27.43
CA ILE A 253 -8.17 -25.03 -26.48
C ILE A 253 -7.16 -23.88 -26.53
N PHE A 254 -5.88 -24.19 -26.78
CA PHE A 254 -4.79 -23.22 -26.84
C PHE A 254 -4.61 -22.61 -28.23
N SER A 255 -5.02 -23.30 -29.31
CA SER A 255 -4.72 -22.89 -30.68
C SER A 255 -5.93 -22.34 -31.46
N PHE A 256 -7.15 -22.76 -31.13
CA PHE A 256 -8.37 -22.49 -31.93
C PHE A 256 -8.66 -20.99 -32.09
N LEU A 257 -8.63 -20.22 -31.00
CA LEU A 257 -8.92 -18.79 -31.04
C LEU A 257 -7.83 -18.01 -31.80
N PRO A 258 -6.52 -18.16 -31.49
CA PRO A 258 -5.48 -17.53 -32.29
C PRO A 258 -5.51 -17.92 -33.77
N ALA A 259 -5.72 -19.20 -34.08
CA ALA A 259 -5.70 -19.69 -35.46
C ALA A 259 -6.85 -19.12 -36.33
N SER A 260 -7.96 -18.73 -35.69
CA SER A 260 -9.11 -18.13 -36.36
C SER A 260 -9.09 -16.59 -36.39
N MET A 261 -8.08 -15.95 -35.78
CA MET A 261 -7.96 -14.50 -35.67
C MET A 261 -6.68 -13.97 -36.34
N ASN A 262 -6.72 -12.74 -36.84
CA ASN A 262 -5.51 -12.07 -37.31
C ASN A 262 -4.79 -11.39 -36.12
N CYS A 263 -3.81 -12.07 -35.53
CA CYS A 263 -3.09 -11.59 -34.36
C CYS A 263 -1.96 -10.63 -34.72
N THR A 264 -2.00 -9.41 -34.21
CA THR A 264 -1.01 -8.35 -34.46
C THR A 264 -0.19 -8.04 -33.21
N GLU A 265 0.91 -7.31 -33.33
CA GLU A 265 1.55 -6.70 -32.16
C GLU A 265 0.64 -5.61 -31.57
N ARG A 266 0.77 -5.35 -30.27
CA ARG A 266 -0.03 -4.32 -29.60
C ARG A 266 0.55 -2.93 -29.93
N PRO A 267 -0.27 -1.95 -30.37
CA PRO A 267 0.22 -0.60 -30.62
C PRO A 267 0.67 0.05 -29.31
N GLY A 268 1.89 0.60 -29.28
CA GLY A 268 2.44 1.27 -28.10
C GLY A 268 2.93 0.32 -27.01
N ASP A 269 3.28 -0.92 -27.36
CA ASP A 269 3.89 -1.87 -26.42
C ASP A 269 5.33 -1.45 -26.10
N ASP A 270 5.48 -0.74 -25.00
CA ASP A 270 6.73 -0.39 -24.32
C ASP A 270 7.40 -1.61 -23.64
N GLY A 271 6.91 -2.83 -23.91
CA GLY A 271 7.45 -4.07 -23.34
C GLY A 271 7.11 -4.24 -21.85
N GLY A 272 6.12 -3.49 -21.36
CA GLY A 272 5.67 -3.57 -19.98
C GLY A 272 4.88 -4.86 -19.71
N PRO A 273 4.98 -5.44 -18.51
CA PRO A 273 4.22 -6.63 -18.14
C PRO A 273 2.70 -6.42 -18.26
N SER A 274 2.00 -7.49 -18.64
CA SER A 274 0.54 -7.52 -18.69
C SER A 274 -0.08 -7.14 -17.33
N ARG A 275 -0.85 -6.05 -17.28
CA ARG A 275 -1.42 -5.47 -16.05
C ARG A 275 -2.67 -6.22 -15.54
N ASN A 276 -2.64 -7.55 -15.48
CA ASN A 276 -3.78 -8.36 -15.06
C ASN A 276 -3.74 -8.77 -13.57
N PRO A 277 -4.90 -8.88 -12.88
CA PRO A 277 -4.95 -9.19 -11.45
C PRO A 277 -4.29 -10.51 -11.04
N LYS A 278 -4.10 -11.46 -11.96
CA LYS A 278 -3.51 -12.75 -11.62
C LYS A 278 -1.99 -12.72 -11.65
N GLN A 279 -1.36 -11.96 -12.54
CA GLN A 279 0.08 -11.73 -12.47
C GLN A 279 0.44 -11.14 -11.10
N ASP A 280 -0.38 -10.19 -10.63
CA ASP A 280 -0.27 -9.60 -9.29
C ASP A 280 -0.30 -10.67 -8.17
N ILE A 281 -1.14 -11.71 -8.28
CA ILE A 281 -1.26 -12.81 -7.31
C ILE A 281 -0.16 -13.86 -7.47
N HIS A 282 0.18 -14.23 -8.71
CA HIS A 282 1.25 -15.18 -8.99
C HIS A 282 2.56 -14.71 -8.36
N MET A 283 2.85 -13.40 -8.43
CA MET A 283 3.99 -12.76 -7.76
C MET A 283 3.91 -12.77 -6.22
N LEU A 284 2.76 -13.09 -5.62
CA LEU A 284 2.62 -13.31 -4.17
C LEU A 284 2.90 -14.77 -3.77
N LEU A 285 3.01 -15.69 -4.73
CA LEU A 285 3.35 -17.09 -4.50
C LEU A 285 4.86 -17.31 -4.64
N PRO A 286 5.43 -18.31 -3.94
CA PRO A 286 6.85 -18.65 -4.08
C PRO A 286 7.30 -18.87 -5.54
N GLU A 287 6.46 -19.43 -6.39
CA GLU A 287 6.75 -19.67 -7.81
C GLU A 287 6.86 -18.40 -8.64
N GLY A 288 6.16 -17.33 -8.28
CA GLY A 288 6.25 -16.04 -8.96
C GLY A 288 7.40 -15.16 -8.48
N SER A 289 8.22 -15.64 -7.53
CA SER A 289 9.35 -14.89 -6.97
C SER A 289 10.37 -14.45 -8.04
N THR A 290 10.59 -15.25 -9.07
CA THR A 290 11.54 -14.91 -10.15
C THR A 290 11.03 -13.73 -10.98
N VAL A 291 9.78 -13.79 -11.45
CA VAL A 291 9.14 -12.71 -12.22
C VAL A 291 9.04 -11.44 -11.37
N LYS A 292 8.71 -11.60 -10.08
CA LYS A 292 8.70 -10.50 -9.12
C LYS A 292 10.07 -9.82 -9.04
N LYS A 293 11.14 -10.59 -8.87
CA LYS A 293 12.50 -10.06 -8.81
C LYS A 293 12.88 -9.37 -10.12
N GLU A 294 12.59 -9.98 -11.27
CA GLU A 294 12.89 -9.41 -12.60
C GLU A 294 12.23 -8.04 -12.82
N LEU A 295 10.95 -7.89 -12.48
CA LEU A 295 10.26 -6.60 -12.62
C LEU A 295 10.86 -5.52 -11.71
N PHE A 296 11.29 -5.89 -10.51
CA PHE A 296 11.95 -4.96 -9.60
C PHE A 296 13.36 -4.60 -10.05
N ASP A 297 14.12 -5.57 -10.58
CA ASP A 297 15.46 -5.34 -11.13
C ASP A 297 15.37 -4.40 -12.35
N ASN A 298 14.37 -4.58 -13.23
CA ASN A 298 14.11 -3.68 -14.37
C ASN A 298 13.70 -2.27 -13.91
N PHE A 299 12.83 -2.16 -12.91
CA PHE A 299 12.50 -0.86 -12.30
C PHE A 299 13.73 -0.18 -11.72
N SER A 300 14.54 -0.92 -10.95
CA SER A 300 15.73 -0.40 -10.30
C SER A 300 16.76 0.09 -11.32
N ALA A 301 16.96 -0.66 -12.40
CA ALA A 301 17.86 -0.28 -13.48
C ALA A 301 17.35 0.93 -14.28
N SER A 302 16.05 1.03 -14.54
CA SER A 302 15.47 2.15 -15.30
C SER A 302 15.41 3.47 -14.52
N HIS A 303 15.47 3.41 -13.19
CA HIS A 303 15.37 4.57 -12.30
C HIS A 303 16.66 4.80 -11.49
N ASP A 304 17.78 4.16 -11.90
CA ASP A 304 19.09 4.26 -11.25
C ASP A 304 19.03 4.09 -9.72
N LYS A 305 18.29 3.07 -9.26
CA LYS A 305 18.09 2.80 -7.83
C LYS A 305 19.24 2.00 -7.26
N GLU A 306 19.81 2.52 -6.19
CA GLU A 306 20.79 1.83 -5.34
C GLU A 306 20.26 1.75 -3.91
N TYR A 307 20.51 0.62 -3.25
CA TYR A 307 20.05 0.32 -1.89
C TYR A 307 21.24 0.01 -0.99
N ASN A 308 21.14 0.38 0.29
CA ASN A 308 22.28 0.31 1.22
C ASN A 308 22.72 -1.13 1.52
N ASP A 309 21.74 -2.04 1.60
CA ASP A 309 21.95 -3.45 1.87
C ASP A 309 20.81 -4.31 1.28
N ASP A 310 21.01 -5.64 1.31
CA ASP A 310 20.02 -6.60 0.82
C ASP A 310 18.69 -6.51 1.59
N ALA A 311 18.70 -6.14 2.86
CA ALA A 311 17.49 -6.04 3.66
C ALA A 311 16.63 -4.85 3.19
N GLU A 312 17.25 -3.71 2.90
CA GLU A 312 16.58 -2.58 2.26
C GLU A 312 16.07 -2.98 0.86
N ALA A 313 16.89 -3.61 0.03
CA ALA A 313 16.50 -3.99 -1.33
C ALA A 313 15.25 -4.90 -1.33
N VAL A 314 15.18 -5.85 -0.41
CA VAL A 314 14.00 -6.72 -0.24
C VAL A 314 12.76 -5.92 0.19
N GLN A 315 12.92 -4.97 1.11
CA GLN A 315 11.83 -4.09 1.55
C GLN A 315 11.34 -3.18 0.42
N ARG A 316 12.26 -2.65 -0.39
CA ARG A 316 11.98 -1.83 -1.57
C ARG A 316 11.27 -2.63 -2.64
N MET A 317 11.69 -3.87 -2.89
CA MET A 317 11.01 -4.79 -3.80
C MET A 317 9.57 -5.07 -3.35
N ALA A 318 9.35 -5.35 -2.06
CA ALA A 318 8.02 -5.56 -1.52
C ALA A 318 7.12 -4.32 -1.72
N THR A 319 7.67 -3.13 -1.51
CA THR A 319 6.98 -1.85 -1.67
C THR A 319 6.70 -1.50 -3.14
N PHE A 320 7.65 -1.77 -4.04
CA PHE A 320 7.50 -1.63 -5.48
C PHE A 320 6.33 -2.45 -6.01
N HIS A 321 6.36 -3.76 -5.75
CA HIS A 321 5.27 -4.64 -6.16
C HIS A 321 3.94 -4.24 -5.57
N HIS A 322 3.98 -3.70 -4.36
CA HIS A 322 2.80 -3.16 -3.75
C HIS A 322 2.21 -1.98 -4.55
N ASN A 323 3.00 -0.95 -4.82
CA ASN A 323 2.53 0.21 -5.58
C ASN A 323 2.16 -0.14 -7.03
N LEU A 324 2.86 -1.09 -7.65
CA LEU A 324 2.51 -1.63 -8.97
C LEU A 324 1.09 -2.22 -8.99
N ARG A 325 0.68 -2.94 -7.94
CA ARG A 325 -0.69 -3.45 -7.80
C ARG A 325 -1.71 -2.33 -7.68
N PHE A 326 -1.42 -1.27 -6.92
CA PHE A 326 -2.29 -0.09 -6.83
C PHE A 326 -2.46 0.56 -8.21
N ILE A 327 -1.36 0.82 -8.92
CA ILE A 327 -1.35 1.38 -10.27
C ILE A 327 -2.19 0.54 -11.23
N ASN A 328 -1.97 -0.78 -11.24
CA ASN A 328 -2.73 -1.71 -12.07
C ASN A 328 -4.21 -1.74 -11.67
N GLY A 329 -4.51 -1.69 -10.38
CA GLY A 329 -5.87 -1.65 -9.83
C GLY A 329 -6.66 -0.42 -10.26
N GLU A 330 -6.08 0.76 -10.12
CA GLU A 330 -6.71 2.01 -10.55
C GLU A 330 -6.91 2.07 -12.06
N ASN A 331 -5.91 1.64 -12.84
CA ASN A 331 -6.00 1.62 -14.30
C ASN A 331 -7.12 0.70 -14.81
N ARG A 332 -7.45 -0.38 -14.09
CA ARG A 332 -8.56 -1.29 -14.44
C ARG A 332 -9.94 -0.65 -14.25
N LYS A 333 -10.06 0.42 -13.45
CA LYS A 333 -11.34 1.13 -13.25
C LYS A 333 -11.77 1.91 -14.50
N GLY A 334 -10.88 2.14 -15.47
CA GLY A 334 -11.20 2.89 -16.69
C GLY A 334 -11.52 4.36 -16.41
N LEU A 335 -10.84 4.96 -15.43
CA LEU A 335 -10.96 6.36 -15.06
C LEU A 335 -10.50 7.27 -16.21
N PRO A 336 -10.89 8.57 -16.22
CA PRO A 336 -10.48 9.50 -17.25
C PRO A 336 -8.99 9.89 -17.16
N TYR A 337 -8.28 9.41 -16.13
CA TYR A 337 -6.83 9.44 -15.99
C TYR A 337 -6.27 8.02 -15.80
N HIS A 338 -4.97 7.88 -15.99
CA HIS A 338 -4.24 6.63 -15.74
C HIS A 338 -3.00 6.88 -14.89
N LEU A 339 -2.57 5.83 -14.22
CA LEU A 339 -1.39 5.81 -13.37
C LEU A 339 -0.24 5.06 -14.06
N GLU A 340 0.99 5.42 -13.70
CA GLU A 340 2.21 4.83 -14.23
C GLU A 340 3.26 4.62 -13.13
N VAL A 341 4.10 3.61 -13.32
CA VAL A 341 5.28 3.39 -12.49
C VAL A 341 6.26 4.53 -12.72
N ASN A 342 6.71 5.16 -11.65
CA ASN A 342 7.71 6.22 -11.71
C ASN A 342 8.69 6.11 -10.53
N LYS A 343 9.57 7.11 -10.37
CA LYS A 343 10.62 7.15 -9.34
C LYS A 343 10.14 6.94 -7.89
N PHE A 344 8.84 7.08 -7.61
CA PHE A 344 8.26 6.90 -6.29
C PHE A 344 7.71 5.47 -6.02
N ALA A 345 7.82 4.56 -7.00
CA ALA A 345 7.19 3.26 -6.92
C ALA A 345 7.79 2.35 -5.84
N ASP A 346 9.04 2.52 -5.41
CA ASP A 346 9.66 1.77 -4.31
C ASP A 346 9.55 2.45 -2.93
N LEU A 347 8.84 3.56 -2.85
CA LEU A 347 8.60 4.28 -1.60
C LEU A 347 7.24 3.90 -0.99
N SER A 348 7.18 3.81 0.32
CA SER A 348 5.92 3.69 1.04
C SER A 348 5.16 5.02 1.01
N HIS A 349 3.87 5.00 1.35
CA HIS A 349 3.07 6.23 1.42
C HIS A 349 3.62 7.22 2.45
N GLU A 350 4.03 6.74 3.63
CA GLU A 350 4.65 7.57 4.67
C GLU A 350 5.96 8.22 4.19
N GLU A 351 6.82 7.46 3.49
CA GLU A 351 8.05 8.00 2.92
C GLU A 351 7.76 9.07 1.86
N ARG A 352 6.78 8.84 0.97
CA ARG A 352 6.36 9.84 -0.03
C ARG A 352 5.88 11.13 0.63
N LEU A 353 4.98 11.04 1.61
CA LEU A 353 4.51 12.21 2.35
C LEU A 353 5.66 12.95 3.06
N ALA A 354 6.63 12.20 3.60
CA ALA A 354 7.78 12.78 4.27
C ALA A 354 8.71 13.58 3.35
N LEU A 355 8.65 13.38 2.02
CA LEU A 355 9.42 14.16 1.03
C LEU A 355 8.89 15.60 0.88
N HIS A 356 7.63 15.86 1.23
CA HIS A 356 6.96 17.12 0.84
C HIS A 356 6.62 18.05 2.02
N ARG A 357 6.86 17.60 3.27
CA ARG A 357 6.90 18.41 4.51
C ARG A 357 5.96 19.63 4.47
N PRO A 358 4.64 19.42 4.58
CA PRO A 358 3.68 20.49 4.33
C PRO A 358 3.78 21.63 5.35
N SER A 359 3.70 22.85 4.82
CA SER A 359 3.48 24.06 5.61
C SER A 359 1.99 24.36 5.71
N ARG A 360 1.53 24.82 6.88
CA ARG A 360 0.12 25.19 7.06
C ARG A 360 -0.22 26.45 6.28
N VAL A 361 -1.05 26.30 5.25
CA VAL A 361 -1.53 27.41 4.42
C VAL A 361 -2.43 28.33 5.25
N LYS A 362 -2.21 29.65 5.13
CA LYS A 362 -3.08 30.65 5.77
C LYS A 362 -4.26 30.99 4.88
N ARG A 363 -5.38 31.37 5.50
CA ARG A 363 -6.53 31.95 4.79
C ARG A 363 -6.11 33.23 4.06
N ALA A 364 -6.74 33.51 2.93
CA ALA A 364 -6.48 34.70 2.11
C ALA A 364 -6.45 36.03 2.90
N LYS A 365 -7.35 36.21 3.87
CA LYS A 365 -7.40 37.44 4.70
C LYS A 365 -6.26 37.57 5.72
N ASP A 366 -5.54 36.48 5.98
CA ASP A 366 -4.54 36.37 7.06
C ASP A 366 -3.10 36.25 6.51
N ASN A 367 -2.91 36.28 5.18
CA ASN A 367 -1.61 36.05 4.54
C ASN A 367 -0.87 37.31 4.07
N GLY A 368 -1.45 38.50 4.22
CA GLY A 368 -0.80 39.76 3.86
C GLY A 368 -0.96 40.21 2.40
N ALA A 369 -1.82 39.56 1.61
CA ALA A 369 -2.10 39.99 0.23
C ALA A 369 -2.67 41.41 0.18
N MET A 370 -2.32 42.14 -0.88
CA MET A 370 -2.76 43.53 -1.04
C MET A 370 -4.23 43.63 -1.50
N ALA A 371 -4.72 42.58 -2.16
CA ALA A 371 -6.08 42.49 -2.67
C ALA A 371 -6.50 41.03 -2.89
N VAL A 372 -7.79 40.85 -3.17
CA VAL A 372 -8.35 39.64 -3.78
C VAL A 372 -8.66 39.97 -5.24
N HIS A 373 -8.43 39.04 -6.15
CA HIS A 373 -8.69 39.22 -7.57
C HIS A 373 -10.19 39.36 -7.82
N GLU A 374 -10.57 40.52 -8.32
CA GLU A 374 -11.94 40.81 -8.75
C GLU A 374 -12.15 40.30 -10.17
N LEU A 375 -13.26 39.60 -10.40
CA LEU A 375 -13.62 39.11 -11.74
C LEU A 375 -13.79 40.30 -12.68
N THR A 376 -12.89 40.40 -13.66
CA THR A 376 -12.90 41.51 -14.63
C THR A 376 -13.85 41.26 -15.80
N SER A 377 -14.13 39.99 -16.11
CA SER A 377 -15.11 39.56 -17.09
C SER A 377 -15.95 38.39 -16.55
N PHE A 378 -17.24 38.34 -16.95
CA PHE A 378 -18.08 37.15 -16.77
C PHE A 378 -17.94 36.17 -17.95
N GLU A 379 -17.22 36.56 -19.02
CA GLU A 379 -16.98 35.69 -20.15
C GLU A 379 -15.91 34.66 -19.81
N ASP A 380 -16.26 33.40 -20.03
CA ASP A 380 -15.36 32.27 -19.86
C ASP A 380 -14.19 32.37 -20.85
N PRO A 381 -12.92 32.40 -20.39
CA PRO A 381 -11.76 32.54 -21.27
C PRO A 381 -11.52 31.34 -22.20
N GLY A 382 -12.26 30.25 -22.03
CA GLY A 382 -12.10 29.03 -22.84
C GLY A 382 -10.80 28.29 -22.55
N ASP A 383 -10.29 27.57 -23.55
CA ASP A 383 -9.03 26.83 -23.44
C ASP A 383 -7.83 27.76 -23.64
N MET A 384 -6.86 27.65 -22.73
CA MET A 384 -5.68 28.49 -22.73
C MET A 384 -4.46 27.77 -22.16
N ASP A 385 -3.29 28.02 -22.74
CA ASP A 385 -2.05 27.38 -22.33
C ASP A 385 -0.87 28.36 -22.44
N TRP A 386 -0.34 28.80 -21.29
CA TRP A 386 0.79 29.72 -21.23
C TRP A 386 2.11 29.12 -21.74
N ARG A 387 2.23 27.80 -21.83
CA ARG A 387 3.41 27.13 -22.42
C ARG A 387 3.55 27.50 -23.89
N THR A 388 2.43 27.45 -24.63
CA THR A 388 2.40 27.82 -26.06
C THR A 388 2.70 29.30 -26.31
N LYS A 389 2.52 30.14 -25.29
CA LYS A 389 2.80 31.58 -25.33
C LYS A 389 4.23 31.93 -24.90
N GLY A 390 5.04 30.95 -24.47
CA GLY A 390 6.42 31.17 -24.03
C GLY A 390 6.56 31.76 -22.63
N ALA A 391 5.51 31.72 -21.80
CA ALA A 391 5.50 32.31 -20.46
C ALA A 391 5.86 31.31 -19.34
N VAL A 392 6.30 30.10 -19.70
CA VAL A 392 6.56 29.00 -18.76
C VAL A 392 7.94 28.43 -19.02
N THR A 393 8.81 28.42 -18.00
CA THR A 393 10.13 27.80 -18.06
C THR A 393 10.04 26.27 -18.16
N PRO A 394 11.13 25.55 -18.52
CA PRO A 394 11.14 24.09 -18.45
C PRO A 394 10.77 23.54 -17.07
N VAL A 395 10.22 22.31 -17.04
CA VAL A 395 9.98 21.57 -15.79
C VAL A 395 11.31 21.30 -15.08
N LYS A 396 11.27 21.31 -13.75
CA LYS A 396 12.43 21.07 -12.88
C LYS A 396 12.15 19.92 -11.92
N ASP A 397 13.16 19.53 -11.14
CA ASP A 397 13.05 18.54 -10.09
C ASP A 397 13.47 19.14 -8.74
N GLN A 398 12.54 19.18 -7.78
CA GLN A 398 12.82 19.61 -6.41
C GLN A 398 13.66 18.59 -5.65
N GLY A 399 13.71 17.34 -6.12
CA GLY A 399 14.38 16.24 -5.45
C GLY A 399 13.64 15.78 -4.19
N ALA A 400 14.40 15.48 -3.14
CA ALA A 400 13.88 15.02 -1.85
C ALA A 400 13.60 16.16 -0.86
N CYS A 401 13.93 17.39 -1.23
CA CYS A 401 13.68 18.59 -0.45
C CYS A 401 12.21 19.04 -0.60
N GLY A 402 11.55 19.37 0.51
CA GLY A 402 10.19 19.95 0.55
C GLY A 402 10.16 21.42 0.13
N SER A 403 10.75 21.74 -1.02
CA SER A 403 10.94 23.09 -1.55
C SER A 403 9.97 23.47 -2.67
N CYS A 404 8.90 22.69 -2.88
CA CYS A 404 7.89 22.93 -3.92
C CYS A 404 7.37 24.38 -3.95
N TRP A 405 7.22 24.99 -2.76
CA TRP A 405 6.85 26.39 -2.58
C TRP A 405 7.78 27.37 -3.32
N THR A 406 9.07 27.08 -3.42
CA THR A 406 10.02 27.90 -4.20
C THR A 406 9.72 27.82 -5.69
N PHE A 407 9.33 26.65 -6.21
CA PHE A 407 9.03 26.42 -7.62
C PHE A 407 7.70 27.07 -8.03
N GLY A 408 6.66 26.98 -7.19
CA GLY A 408 5.40 27.71 -7.38
C GLY A 408 5.60 29.23 -7.39
N THR A 409 6.30 29.74 -6.37
CA THR A 409 6.62 31.18 -6.22
C THR A 409 7.41 31.71 -7.42
N THR A 410 8.52 31.05 -7.75
CA THR A 410 9.39 31.49 -8.86
C THR A 410 8.66 31.39 -10.19
N GLY A 411 7.91 30.32 -10.45
CA GLY A 411 7.12 30.19 -11.68
C GLY A 411 6.08 31.30 -11.87
N ALA A 412 5.43 31.74 -10.78
CA ALA A 412 4.49 32.84 -10.84
C ALA A 412 5.20 34.18 -11.11
N LEU A 413 6.38 34.39 -10.52
CA LEU A 413 7.21 35.57 -10.78
C LEU A 413 7.77 35.60 -12.22
N GLU A 414 8.19 34.44 -12.74
CA GLU A 414 8.59 34.26 -14.14
C GLU A 414 7.46 34.63 -15.09
N GLY A 415 6.25 34.15 -14.80
CA GLY A 415 5.03 34.46 -15.55
C GLY A 415 4.71 35.95 -15.54
N ALA A 416 4.78 36.60 -14.37
CA ALA A 416 4.54 38.04 -14.23
C ALA A 416 5.58 38.89 -14.98
N LEU A 417 6.86 38.52 -14.89
CA LEU A 417 7.94 39.16 -15.66
C LEU A 417 7.71 39.02 -17.17
N PHE A 418 7.31 37.83 -17.63
CA PHE A 418 6.97 37.61 -19.02
C PHE A 418 5.76 38.45 -19.45
N ALA A 419 4.71 38.51 -18.63
CA ALA A 419 3.52 39.30 -18.93
C ALA A 419 3.86 40.79 -19.12
N GLN A 420 4.68 41.37 -18.23
CA GLN A 420 5.07 42.78 -18.24
C GLN A 420 6.14 43.10 -19.30
N GLN A 421 7.19 42.28 -19.42
CA GLN A 421 8.40 42.61 -20.18
C GLN A 421 8.54 41.82 -21.49
N LYS A 422 7.67 40.82 -21.73
CA LYS A 422 7.76 39.86 -22.84
C LYS A 422 9.08 39.09 -22.89
N LYS A 423 9.74 38.95 -21.73
CA LYS A 423 10.99 38.21 -21.57
C LYS A 423 10.85 37.20 -20.45
N LEU A 424 11.17 35.94 -20.76
CA LEU A 424 11.16 34.86 -19.80
C LEU A 424 12.51 34.79 -19.10
N TYR A 425 12.49 34.77 -17.77
CA TYR A 425 13.67 34.58 -16.94
C TYR A 425 13.60 33.23 -16.25
N ASN A 426 14.75 32.65 -15.92
CA ASN A 426 14.83 31.44 -15.13
C ASN A 426 15.25 31.82 -13.70
N MET A 427 14.27 31.98 -12.82
CA MET A 427 14.46 32.52 -11.47
C MET A 427 15.08 31.46 -10.55
N SER A 428 15.84 31.91 -9.53
CA SER A 428 16.55 31.01 -8.62
C SER A 428 15.63 30.52 -7.50
N GLN A 429 15.30 29.23 -7.51
CA GLN A 429 14.66 28.57 -6.37
C GLN A 429 15.61 28.50 -5.17
N GLN A 430 16.91 28.29 -5.42
CA GLN A 430 17.94 28.22 -4.39
C GLN A 430 18.05 29.52 -3.58
N ASN A 431 17.86 30.68 -4.24
CA ASN A 431 17.87 31.97 -3.55
C ASN A 431 16.79 32.05 -2.46
N LEU A 432 15.57 31.60 -2.76
CA LEU A 432 14.50 31.56 -1.76
C LEU A 432 14.81 30.54 -0.66
N LEU A 433 15.33 29.37 -1.06
CA LEU A 433 15.69 28.28 -0.15
C LEU A 433 16.71 28.72 0.91
N ASP A 434 17.70 29.52 0.50
CA ASP A 434 18.81 29.93 1.36
C ASP A 434 18.51 31.19 2.17
N CYS A 435 17.73 32.13 1.62
CA CYS A 435 17.67 33.48 2.17
C CYS A 435 16.37 33.86 2.90
N SER A 436 15.27 33.12 2.70
CA SER A 436 13.94 33.54 3.21
C SER A 436 13.55 33.03 4.60
N TRP A 437 14.52 32.52 5.37
CA TRP A 437 14.31 31.94 6.70
C TRP A 437 13.65 32.90 7.69
N ASP A 438 14.09 34.17 7.71
CA ASP A 438 13.57 35.18 8.64
C ASP A 438 12.12 35.63 8.34
N TYR A 439 11.55 35.17 7.22
CA TYR A 439 10.15 35.38 6.84
C TYR A 439 9.27 34.14 7.11
N GLY A 440 9.85 33.12 7.76
CA GLY A 440 9.17 31.93 8.25
C GLY A 440 9.06 30.78 7.24
N ASN A 441 9.79 30.84 6.12
CA ASN A 441 10.06 29.66 5.29
C ASN A 441 11.16 28.81 5.92
N ASN A 442 11.09 27.49 5.78
CA ASN A 442 12.00 26.55 6.43
C ASN A 442 12.76 25.69 5.40
N ALA A 443 13.12 26.30 4.26
CA ALA A 443 13.82 25.62 3.17
C ALA A 443 13.16 24.30 2.74
N CYS A 444 13.82 23.17 3.04
CA CYS A 444 13.35 21.81 2.71
C CYS A 444 12.29 21.27 3.66
N ASP A 445 12.06 21.92 4.80
CA ASP A 445 11.00 21.58 5.76
C ASP A 445 9.70 22.36 5.48
N GLY A 446 9.55 22.86 4.25
CA GLY A 446 8.36 23.55 3.79
C GLY A 446 8.45 25.08 3.85
N GLY A 447 7.53 25.73 3.14
CA GLY A 447 7.42 27.17 3.04
C GLY A 447 6.15 27.55 2.30
N LEU A 448 5.87 28.84 2.19
CA LEU A 448 4.67 29.38 1.57
C LEU A 448 5.04 30.54 0.64
N ASP A 449 4.31 30.65 -0.47
CA ASP A 449 4.55 31.64 -1.51
C ASP A 449 4.45 33.08 -1.00
N TYR A 450 3.46 33.39 -0.14
CA TYR A 450 3.33 34.73 0.43
C TYR A 450 4.54 35.14 1.29
N GLN A 451 5.14 34.21 2.06
CA GLN A 451 6.35 34.48 2.85
C GLN A 451 7.55 34.72 1.93
N ALA A 452 7.62 33.97 0.84
CA ALA A 452 8.62 34.19 -0.19
C ALA A 452 8.45 35.56 -0.87
N TYR A 453 7.23 35.97 -1.19
CA TYR A 453 6.92 37.28 -1.75
C TYR A 453 7.27 38.42 -0.78
N GLU A 454 7.01 38.27 0.52
CA GLU A 454 7.43 39.23 1.55
C GLU A 454 8.95 39.43 1.54
N TRP A 455 9.72 38.34 1.47
CA TRP A 455 11.17 38.41 1.35
C TRP A 455 11.60 39.11 0.05
N ILE A 456 11.01 38.76 -1.10
CA ILE A 456 11.33 39.36 -2.41
C ILE A 456 11.06 40.87 -2.40
N MET A 457 9.92 41.30 -1.83
CA MET A 457 9.57 42.72 -1.70
C MET A 457 10.58 43.47 -0.83
N ALA A 458 10.97 42.91 0.31
CA ALA A 458 11.90 43.55 1.24
C ALA A 458 13.34 43.64 0.69
N ASN A 459 13.74 42.72 -0.17
CA ASN A 459 15.11 42.63 -0.70
C ASN A 459 15.26 43.20 -2.11
N GLY A 460 14.20 43.79 -2.68
CA GLY A 460 14.25 44.51 -3.96
C GLY A 460 14.15 43.64 -5.21
N GLY A 461 13.91 42.33 -5.07
CA GLY A 461 13.80 41.39 -6.17
C GLY A 461 14.31 40.00 -5.81
N LEU A 462 14.48 39.16 -6.83
CA LEU A 462 15.04 37.82 -6.72
C LEU A 462 16.10 37.62 -7.81
N GLU A 463 17.16 36.90 -7.50
CA GLU A 463 18.18 36.56 -8.50
C GLU A 463 17.71 35.46 -9.47
N THR A 464 18.33 35.44 -10.65
CA THR A 464 18.15 34.34 -11.61
C THR A 464 19.03 33.16 -11.25
N THR A 465 18.70 31.97 -11.76
CA THR A 465 19.58 30.78 -11.62
C THR A 465 20.99 31.06 -12.17
N ALA A 466 21.12 31.94 -13.18
CA ALA A 466 22.41 32.27 -13.77
C ALA A 466 23.32 33.11 -12.85
N THR A 467 22.75 33.94 -11.97
CA THR A 467 23.52 34.82 -11.08
C THR A 467 23.69 34.25 -9.68
N TYR A 468 22.64 33.59 -9.14
CA TYR A 468 22.69 32.94 -7.83
C TYR A 468 23.39 31.56 -7.88
N GLY A 469 23.29 30.88 -9.02
CA GLY A 469 23.83 29.53 -9.20
C GLY A 469 22.76 28.43 -9.18
N ALA A 470 23.24 27.20 -9.33
CA ALA A 470 22.40 26.02 -9.51
C ALA A 470 21.63 25.65 -8.23
N TYR A 471 20.44 25.07 -8.41
CA TYR A 471 19.67 24.45 -7.34
C TYR A 471 20.41 23.23 -6.78
N ARG A 472 20.52 23.16 -5.45
CA ARG A 472 21.31 22.16 -4.71
C ARG A 472 20.47 21.11 -4.00
N ASN A 473 19.14 21.23 -3.99
CA ASN A 473 18.25 20.31 -3.26
C ASN A 473 18.61 20.23 -1.75
N ALA A 474 19.14 21.33 -1.20
CA ALA A 474 19.52 21.50 0.19
C ALA A 474 19.73 23.00 0.48
N PRO A 475 19.48 23.48 1.71
CA PRO A 475 19.82 24.85 2.08
C PRO A 475 21.34 25.05 2.13
N ASP A 476 21.77 26.26 1.76
CA ASP A 476 23.15 26.73 1.81
C ASP A 476 23.20 28.14 2.41
N TYR A 477 24.41 28.71 2.53
CA TYR A 477 24.59 30.08 2.97
C TYR A 477 23.98 31.06 1.96
N CYS A 478 23.07 31.90 2.44
CA CYS A 478 22.53 33.00 1.66
C CYS A 478 23.66 33.92 1.18
N HIS A 479 23.80 34.05 -0.14
CA HIS A 479 24.78 34.91 -0.80
C HIS A 479 24.11 35.83 -1.83
N PHE A 480 22.86 36.21 -1.56
CA PHE A 480 22.07 37.11 -2.39
C PHE A 480 22.78 38.44 -2.61
N ASN A 481 22.77 38.90 -3.86
CA ASN A 481 23.23 40.21 -4.26
C ASN A 481 22.09 41.02 -4.91
N VAL A 482 21.71 42.11 -4.26
CA VAL A 482 20.65 43.02 -4.73
C VAL A 482 20.94 43.60 -6.12
N ASP A 483 22.21 43.79 -6.49
CA ASP A 483 22.58 44.35 -7.79
C ASP A 483 22.27 43.39 -8.96
N ASN A 484 22.12 42.09 -8.67
CA ASN A 484 21.75 41.07 -9.64
C ASN A 484 20.24 40.77 -9.64
N ALA A 485 19.50 41.32 -8.68
CA ALA A 485 18.09 40.98 -8.46
C ALA A 485 17.20 41.60 -9.54
N ILE A 486 16.16 40.86 -9.95
CA ILE A 486 15.12 41.32 -10.88
C ILE A 486 13.73 40.99 -10.32
N GLY A 487 12.68 41.47 -10.99
CA GLY A 487 11.30 41.16 -10.59
C GLY A 487 10.92 41.78 -9.26
N ARG A 488 11.30 43.05 -9.04
CA ARG A 488 10.87 43.82 -7.87
C ARG A 488 9.34 43.81 -7.77
N MET A 489 8.84 43.48 -6.59
CA MET A 489 7.41 43.36 -6.32
C MET A 489 6.91 44.57 -5.51
N LYS A 490 5.66 44.98 -5.75
CA LYS A 490 4.91 45.94 -4.92
C LYS A 490 3.83 45.29 -4.05
N GLY A 491 3.52 44.02 -4.31
CA GLY A 491 2.54 43.24 -3.57
C GLY A 491 2.24 41.92 -4.25
N PHE A 492 1.22 41.22 -3.76
CA PHE A 492 0.66 40.02 -4.36
C PHE A 492 -0.85 39.99 -4.12
N VAL A 493 -1.56 39.22 -4.94
CA VAL A 493 -3.02 39.15 -4.93
C VAL A 493 -3.47 37.71 -4.73
N ASN A 494 -4.48 37.51 -3.90
CA ASN A 494 -5.12 36.22 -3.70
C ASN A 494 -6.20 35.96 -4.75
N VAL A 495 -6.36 34.70 -5.13
CA VAL A 495 -7.42 34.20 -6.00
C VAL A 495 -8.18 33.12 -5.24
N THR A 496 -9.49 33.30 -5.07
CA THR A 496 -10.27 32.57 -4.06
C THR A 496 -11.43 31.74 -4.62
N SER A 497 -11.54 31.60 -5.95
CA SER A 497 -12.54 30.74 -6.58
C SER A 497 -12.03 30.22 -7.92
N VAL A 498 -12.63 29.15 -8.43
CA VAL A 498 -12.32 28.59 -9.75
C VAL A 498 -12.59 29.61 -10.85
N GLN A 499 -13.68 30.39 -10.76
CA GLN A 499 -13.94 31.44 -11.75
C GLN A 499 -12.85 32.52 -11.73
N ALA A 500 -12.41 32.93 -10.53
CA ALA A 500 -11.35 33.92 -10.37
C ALA A 500 -9.99 33.36 -10.83
N LEU A 501 -9.74 32.06 -10.64
CA LEU A 501 -8.56 31.38 -11.17
C LEU A 501 -8.53 31.45 -12.70
N ASN A 502 -9.66 31.17 -13.34
CA ASN A 502 -9.76 31.24 -14.80
C ASN A 502 -9.58 32.67 -15.33
N ASP A 503 -10.24 33.66 -14.70
CA ASP A 503 -10.10 35.08 -15.08
C ASP A 503 -8.64 35.55 -14.90
N ALA A 504 -8.01 35.23 -13.76
CA ALA A 504 -6.63 35.60 -13.49
C ALA A 504 -5.64 34.89 -14.44
N LEU A 505 -5.86 33.61 -14.76
CA LEU A 505 -5.07 32.90 -15.76
C LEU A 505 -5.13 33.61 -17.11
N ALA A 506 -6.32 34.05 -17.52
CA ALA A 506 -6.55 34.69 -18.81
C ALA A 506 -5.99 36.12 -18.89
N THR A 507 -6.11 36.89 -17.82
CA THR A 507 -5.83 38.33 -17.81
C THR A 507 -4.46 38.68 -17.25
N ILE A 508 -3.92 37.85 -16.35
CA ILE A 508 -2.67 38.12 -15.63
C ILE A 508 -1.54 37.21 -16.12
N GLY A 509 -1.68 35.89 -16.01
CA GLY A 509 -0.59 34.96 -16.26
C GLY A 509 -0.65 33.67 -15.44
N PRO A 510 0.42 32.87 -15.45
CA PRO A 510 0.58 31.73 -14.54
C PRO A 510 0.50 32.13 -13.06
N LEU A 511 -0.10 31.26 -12.24
CA LEU A 511 -0.36 31.50 -10.81
C LEU A 511 0.27 30.41 -9.93
N SER A 512 0.79 30.81 -8.78
CA SER A 512 1.16 29.87 -7.72
C SER A 512 -0.13 29.33 -7.10
N VAL A 513 -0.25 28.01 -6.94
CA VAL A 513 -1.39 27.37 -6.29
C VAL A 513 -0.91 26.32 -5.31
N SER A 514 -1.59 26.18 -4.18
CA SER A 514 -1.41 25.06 -3.26
C SER A 514 -2.50 24.02 -3.48
N ILE A 515 -2.11 22.75 -3.49
CA ILE A 515 -3.00 21.60 -3.73
C ILE A 515 -2.80 20.50 -2.67
N ASP A 516 -3.78 19.62 -2.54
CA ASP A 516 -3.61 18.29 -1.93
C ASP A 516 -2.97 17.35 -2.95
N ALA A 517 -1.74 16.90 -2.67
CA ALA A 517 -1.01 15.90 -3.44
C ALA A 517 -0.74 14.64 -2.61
N SER A 518 -1.45 14.44 -1.50
CA SER A 518 -1.19 13.36 -0.55
C SER A 518 -1.57 11.98 -1.09
N LEU A 519 -2.50 11.93 -2.04
CA LEU A 519 -3.04 10.68 -2.56
C LEU A 519 -2.02 9.89 -3.40
N PRO A 520 -1.94 8.55 -3.25
CA PRO A 520 -1.12 7.71 -4.12
C PRO A 520 -1.44 7.87 -5.61
N SER A 521 -2.70 8.11 -5.97
CA SER A 521 -3.13 8.41 -7.36
C SER A 521 -2.47 9.66 -7.93
N PHE A 522 -2.20 10.67 -7.10
CA PHE A 522 -1.46 11.86 -7.51
C PHE A 522 0.03 11.53 -7.74
N TYR A 523 0.68 10.85 -6.80
CA TYR A 523 2.09 10.45 -6.93
C TYR A 523 2.36 9.62 -8.19
N PHE A 524 1.42 8.75 -8.56
CA PHE A 524 1.55 7.87 -9.72
C PHE A 524 0.82 8.35 -10.96
N TYR A 525 0.31 9.58 -10.99
CA TYR A 525 -0.34 10.12 -12.18
C TYR A 525 0.59 10.00 -13.39
N GLY A 526 0.13 9.29 -14.43
CA GLY A 526 0.84 9.12 -15.72
C GLY A 526 0.25 10.00 -16.82
N GLY A 527 -1.07 10.20 -16.82
CA GLY A 527 -1.70 11.13 -17.76
C GLY A 527 -3.22 11.08 -17.81
N GLY A 528 -3.81 11.88 -18.70
CA GLY A 528 -5.26 12.02 -18.82
C GLY A 528 -5.84 13.12 -17.93
N TYR A 529 -7.09 12.99 -17.52
CA TYR A 529 -7.87 14.04 -16.86
C TYR A 529 -8.15 13.65 -15.40
N TYR A 530 -7.37 14.22 -14.46
CA TYR A 530 -7.38 13.81 -13.06
C TYR A 530 -8.66 14.26 -12.34
N ASP A 531 -9.37 13.29 -11.77
CA ASP A 531 -10.68 13.48 -11.13
C ASP A 531 -10.88 12.62 -9.86
N ASP A 532 -9.80 12.28 -9.15
CA ASP A 532 -9.90 11.52 -7.89
C ASP A 532 -10.59 12.33 -6.79
N VAL A 533 -11.86 11.98 -6.52
CA VAL A 533 -12.75 12.69 -5.59
C VAL A 533 -12.31 12.67 -4.13
N GLU A 534 -11.38 11.80 -3.76
CA GLU A 534 -10.80 11.78 -2.42
C GLU A 534 -9.80 12.92 -2.20
N CYS A 535 -9.42 13.64 -3.27
CA CYS A 535 -8.47 14.74 -3.22
C CYS A 535 -9.14 15.96 -2.58
N LYS A 536 -8.64 16.37 -1.42
CA LYS A 536 -9.32 17.34 -0.57
C LYS A 536 -9.11 18.77 -1.05
N SER A 537 -10.10 19.61 -0.77
CA SER A 537 -10.10 21.01 -1.19
C SER A 537 -9.97 22.00 -0.04
N ASP A 538 -9.98 21.51 1.21
CA ASP A 538 -9.88 22.35 2.39
C ASP A 538 -8.43 22.81 2.65
N LEU A 539 -8.28 23.95 3.31
CA LEU A 539 -6.99 24.59 3.54
C LEU A 539 -6.01 23.75 4.37
N ASP A 540 -6.52 22.92 5.28
CA ASP A 540 -5.66 22.13 6.20
C ASP A 540 -5.09 20.88 5.51
N SER A 541 -5.66 20.50 4.36
CA SER A 541 -5.23 19.34 3.58
C SER A 541 -4.26 19.69 2.44
N LEU A 542 -4.07 20.97 2.13
CA LEU A 542 -3.13 21.38 1.07
C LEU A 542 -1.69 21.17 1.54
N ASP A 543 -0.92 20.37 0.79
CA ASP A 543 0.42 19.93 1.19
C ASP A 543 1.51 20.19 0.15
N HIS A 544 1.14 20.64 -1.06
CA HIS A 544 2.06 20.81 -2.17
C HIS A 544 1.81 22.10 -2.95
N SER A 545 2.88 22.82 -3.32
CA SER A 545 2.80 24.06 -4.09
C SER A 545 3.28 23.86 -5.51
N VAL A 546 2.48 24.29 -6.47
CA VAL A 546 2.64 24.07 -7.91
C VAL A 546 2.23 25.33 -8.68
N LEU A 547 2.38 25.30 -10.01
CA LEU A 547 2.07 26.44 -10.87
C LEU A 547 0.91 26.12 -11.80
N ALA A 548 -0.21 26.84 -11.67
CA ALA A 548 -1.29 26.81 -12.66
C ALA A 548 -0.87 27.61 -13.90
N VAL A 549 -0.92 26.98 -15.08
CA VAL A 549 -0.41 27.54 -16.35
C VAL A 549 -1.47 27.63 -17.44
N GLY A 550 -2.70 27.24 -17.16
CA GLY A 550 -3.76 27.31 -18.16
C GLY A 550 -5.02 26.52 -17.78
N VAL A 551 -5.93 26.46 -18.74
CA VAL A 551 -7.22 25.78 -18.63
C VAL A 551 -7.43 24.97 -19.91
N THR A 552 -7.96 23.76 -19.80
CA THR A 552 -8.42 23.00 -20.96
C THR A 552 -9.79 22.40 -20.70
N THR A 553 -10.53 22.11 -21.77
CA THR A 553 -11.87 21.55 -21.70
C THR A 553 -11.89 20.18 -22.38
N HIS A 554 -12.44 19.19 -21.69
CA HIS A 554 -12.66 17.85 -22.24
C HIS A 554 -14.03 17.32 -21.82
N ASN A 555 -14.80 16.81 -22.79
CA ASN A 555 -16.17 16.32 -22.60
C ASN A 555 -17.08 17.29 -21.81
N GLY A 556 -16.93 18.60 -22.07
CA GLY A 556 -17.69 19.65 -21.40
C GLY A 556 -17.27 19.95 -19.96
N GLN A 557 -16.18 19.36 -19.47
CA GLN A 557 -15.59 19.66 -18.16
C GLN A 557 -14.27 20.41 -18.32
N LYS A 558 -14.04 21.38 -17.43
CA LYS A 558 -12.80 22.17 -17.38
C LYS A 558 -11.78 21.56 -16.44
N TYR A 559 -10.52 21.72 -16.82
CA TYR A 559 -9.36 21.24 -16.08
C TYR A 559 -8.32 22.37 -16.00
N THR A 560 -7.73 22.55 -14.82
CA THR A 560 -6.57 23.42 -14.65
C THR A 560 -5.33 22.66 -15.11
N LEU A 561 -4.56 23.27 -16.02
CA LEU A 561 -3.24 22.79 -16.40
C LEU A 561 -2.24 23.21 -15.33
N VAL A 562 -1.58 22.25 -14.71
CA VAL A 562 -0.66 22.48 -13.59
C VAL A 562 0.72 21.94 -13.93
N LYS A 563 1.74 22.79 -13.77
CA LYS A 563 3.16 22.43 -13.85
C LYS A 563 3.64 21.97 -12.46
N ASN A 564 4.15 20.75 -12.39
CA ASN A 564 4.75 20.20 -11.19
C ASN A 564 6.29 20.42 -11.18
N SER A 565 6.94 20.01 -10.09
CA SER A 565 8.38 20.11 -9.88
C SER A 565 9.02 18.76 -9.53
N TRP A 566 8.50 17.66 -10.11
CA TRP A 566 8.99 16.29 -9.88
C TRP A 566 9.66 15.66 -11.11
N SER A 567 10.33 16.47 -11.94
CA SER A 567 10.92 16.08 -13.23
C SER A 567 9.88 15.89 -14.36
N THR A 568 10.39 15.83 -15.59
CA THR A 568 9.61 15.54 -16.81
C THR A 568 9.16 14.09 -16.89
N HIS A 569 9.72 13.20 -16.06
CA HIS A 569 9.35 11.78 -15.99
C HIS A 569 8.16 11.48 -15.06
N TRP A 570 7.48 12.53 -14.58
CA TRP A 570 6.25 12.41 -13.79
C TRP A 570 5.09 13.03 -14.57
N GLY A 571 3.92 12.38 -14.57
CA GLY A 571 2.74 12.87 -15.29
C GLY A 571 3.00 13.06 -16.79
N GLU A 572 2.31 14.04 -17.38
CA GLU A 572 2.46 14.37 -18.79
C GLU A 572 3.60 15.38 -18.98
N ASP A 573 4.83 14.88 -19.12
CA ASP A 573 6.05 15.68 -19.24
C ASP A 573 6.25 16.67 -18.06
N GLY A 574 5.84 16.26 -16.85
CA GLY A 574 5.88 17.10 -15.63
C GLY A 574 4.62 17.91 -15.36
N TYR A 575 3.54 17.66 -16.10
CA TYR A 575 2.26 18.37 -15.95
C TYR A 575 1.12 17.44 -15.58
N ILE A 576 0.06 18.02 -15.02
CA ILE A 576 -1.20 17.36 -14.70
C ILE A 576 -2.40 18.25 -15.08
N LYS A 577 -3.50 17.63 -15.50
CA LYS A 577 -4.82 18.26 -15.71
C LYS A 577 -5.73 17.91 -14.54
N ILE A 578 -6.00 18.86 -13.64
CA ILE A 578 -6.87 18.65 -12.47
C ILE A 578 -8.26 19.19 -12.76
N THR A 579 -9.31 18.40 -12.56
CA THR A 579 -10.70 18.86 -12.78
C THR A 579 -11.02 20.07 -11.92
N GLN A 580 -11.73 21.03 -12.50
CA GLN A 580 -12.22 22.21 -11.78
C GLN A 580 -13.54 21.94 -11.04
N LYS A 581 -14.15 20.78 -11.29
CA LYS A 581 -15.37 20.36 -10.61
C LYS A 581 -15.11 20.30 -9.11
N ASP A 582 -16.00 20.92 -8.33
CA ASP A 582 -15.95 20.96 -6.87
C ASP A 582 -14.61 21.47 -6.28
N ASN A 583 -13.84 22.24 -7.07
CA ASN A 583 -12.51 22.73 -6.71
C ASN A 583 -11.57 21.59 -6.26
N LEU A 584 -11.53 20.49 -7.04
CA LEU A 584 -10.77 19.29 -6.68
C LEU A 584 -9.30 19.61 -6.33
N CYS A 585 -8.78 18.91 -5.32
CA CYS A 585 -7.45 19.12 -4.75
C CYS A 585 -7.19 20.54 -4.22
N GLY A 586 -8.22 21.39 -4.14
CA GLY A 586 -8.09 22.77 -3.68
C GLY A 586 -7.34 23.69 -4.65
N VAL A 587 -7.34 23.40 -5.95
CA VAL A 587 -6.57 24.15 -6.97
C VAL A 587 -6.83 25.67 -6.97
N ALA A 588 -7.99 26.12 -6.49
CA ALA A 588 -8.34 27.54 -6.32
C ALA A 588 -8.55 27.96 -4.86
N THR A 589 -8.22 27.10 -3.89
CA THR A 589 -8.37 27.37 -2.44
C THR A 589 -7.32 28.36 -1.95
N ALA A 590 -6.08 28.21 -2.41
CA ALA A 590 -4.94 29.06 -2.05
C ALA A 590 -4.09 29.33 -3.29
N ALA A 591 -4.64 30.16 -4.18
CA ALA A 591 -3.98 30.61 -5.40
C ALA A 591 -3.52 32.07 -5.24
N THR A 592 -2.33 32.39 -5.74
CA THR A 592 -1.75 33.74 -5.66
C THR A 592 -0.98 34.11 -6.93
N TYR A 593 -0.84 35.41 -7.17
CA TYR A 593 0.10 35.94 -8.17
C TYR A 593 0.82 37.19 -7.66
N PRO A 594 2.11 37.38 -8.05
CA PRO A 594 2.87 38.57 -7.71
C PRO A 594 2.45 39.78 -8.55
N VAL A 595 2.54 40.97 -7.96
CA VAL A 595 2.35 42.26 -8.64
C VAL A 595 3.69 42.97 -8.68
N LEU A 596 4.23 43.15 -9.89
CA LEU A 596 5.50 43.82 -10.11
C LEU A 596 5.41 45.32 -9.80
N ALA A 597 6.51 45.86 -9.28
CA ALA A 597 6.71 47.30 -9.21
C ALA A 597 6.94 47.87 -10.62
N ASP A 598 6.60 49.15 -10.78
CA ASP A 598 6.71 49.86 -12.06
C ASP A 598 8.17 50.23 -12.40
#